data_AF-A0A8T5B412-F1
#
_entry.id   AF-A0A8T5B412-F1
#
_cell.length_a   1.000
_cell.length_b   1.000
_cell.length_c   1.000
_cell.angle_alpha   90.00
_cell.angle_beta   90.00
_cell.angle_gamma   90.00
#
_symmetry.space_group_name_H-M   'P 1'
#
loop_
_entity.id
_entity.type
_entity.pdbx_description
1 polymer ?
#
loop_
_entity_poly.entity_id
_entity_poly.type
_entity_poly.pdbx_seq_one_letter_code
_entity_poly.pdbx_strand_id
1 'polypeptide(L)'
;IDPRTIEIMKYLDMRYEGQAHALKIQCLSGKLRRVEDVAERFHEAHYNEYGFNLPKGNIEIVNFHVVGVHRVTPPNIEKRAVHGSLKDAHLGEREVYMESEEFLVPIYKKENMPSDAILKGPCIIESDTSTVIVTQGFKAIHDEYGNIILIKAGVDSPE
;
A
#
# COMPACT_ATOMS: atom_id res chain seq x y z
N ILE A 1 -12.27 27.02 0.91
CA ILE A 1 -10.95 26.75 0.28
C ILE A 1 -10.63 27.94 -0.61
N ASP A 2 -9.53 28.65 -0.37
CA ASP A 2 -9.11 29.75 -1.24
C ASP A 2 -8.66 29.17 -2.59
N PRO A 3 -9.25 29.56 -3.74
CA PRO A 3 -8.88 29.04 -5.06
C PRO A 3 -7.39 29.21 -5.40
N ARG A 4 -6.71 30.19 -4.79
CA ARG A 4 -5.26 30.44 -4.98
C ARG A 4 -4.38 29.40 -4.28
N THR A 5 -4.96 28.59 -3.39
CA THR A 5 -4.26 27.51 -2.65
C THR A 5 -4.48 26.13 -3.27
N ILE A 6 -5.16 26.07 -4.42
CA ILE A 6 -5.42 24.83 -5.14
C ILE A 6 -4.30 24.61 -6.16
N GLU A 7 -3.62 23.49 -6.05
CA GLU A 7 -2.70 23.00 -7.07
C GLU A 7 -3.52 22.42 -8.23
N ILE A 8 -3.30 22.92 -9.45
CA ILE A 8 -4.01 22.46 -10.65
C ILE A 8 -3.11 21.54 -11.44
N MET A 9 -3.55 20.30 -11.61
CA MET A 9 -2.91 19.29 -12.44
C MET A 9 -3.77 19.06 -13.69
N LYS A 10 -3.15 18.95 -14.86
CA LYS A 10 -3.84 18.78 -16.14
C LYS A 10 -3.38 17.48 -16.78
N TYR A 11 -4.29 16.79 -17.43
CA TYR A 11 -4.04 15.52 -18.09
C TYR A 11 -4.77 15.47 -19.42
N LEU A 12 -4.21 14.71 -20.36
CA LEU A 12 -4.85 14.33 -21.61
C LEU A 12 -4.99 12.81 -21.62
N ASP A 13 -6.17 12.32 -21.94
CA ASP A 13 -6.33 10.90 -22.27
C ASP A 13 -6.01 10.74 -23.76
N MET A 14 -4.99 9.95 -24.07
CA MET A 14 -4.38 9.86 -25.40
C MET A 14 -4.31 8.41 -25.85
N ARG A 15 -4.47 8.18 -27.15
CA ARG A 15 -4.34 6.86 -27.79
C ARG A 15 -3.78 6.99 -29.20
N TYR A 16 -3.24 5.93 -29.77
CA TYR A 16 -3.00 5.93 -31.22
C TYR A 16 -4.32 5.83 -31.97
N GLU A 17 -4.36 6.43 -33.17
CA GLU A 17 -5.49 6.30 -34.08
C GLU A 17 -5.86 4.81 -34.29
N GLY A 18 -7.15 4.50 -34.14
CA GLY A 18 -7.67 3.13 -34.25
C GLY A 18 -7.53 2.25 -33.00
N GLN A 19 -6.88 2.73 -31.93
CA GLN A 19 -6.85 2.00 -30.65
C GLN A 19 -8.14 2.18 -29.85
N ALA A 20 -8.50 1.15 -29.07
CA ALA A 20 -9.67 1.19 -28.20
C ALA A 20 -9.39 1.88 -26.85
N HIS A 21 -8.21 1.67 -26.27
CA HIS A 21 -7.85 2.15 -24.94
C HIS A 21 -6.98 3.40 -24.99
N ALA A 22 -7.25 4.33 -24.08
CA ALA A 22 -6.47 5.56 -23.91
C ALA A 22 -5.65 5.51 -22.62
N LEU A 23 -4.48 6.14 -22.66
CA LEU A 23 -3.59 6.34 -21.53
C LEU A 23 -3.74 7.77 -21.02
N LYS A 24 -3.80 7.94 -19.70
CA LYS A 24 -3.86 9.26 -19.06
C LYS A 24 -2.45 9.83 -18.90
N ILE A 25 -2.16 10.89 -19.65
CA ILE A 25 -0.84 11.53 -19.67
C ILE A 25 -0.90 12.88 -18.97
N GLN A 26 -0.07 13.07 -17.96
CA GLN A 26 0.02 14.33 -17.24
C GLN A 26 0.71 15.39 -18.10
N CYS A 27 0.07 16.55 -18.24
CA CYS A 27 0.70 17.74 -18.77
C CYS A 27 1.64 18.32 -17.70
N LEU A 28 2.87 18.65 -18.08
CA LEU A 28 3.80 19.34 -17.18
C LEU A 28 3.18 20.66 -16.66
N SER A 29 3.43 20.96 -15.39
CA SER A 29 2.87 22.13 -14.71
C SER A 29 3.28 23.43 -15.39
N GLY A 30 2.33 24.34 -15.56
CA GLY A 30 2.51 25.62 -16.25
C GLY A 30 1.68 25.77 -17.54
N LYS A 31 2.09 26.71 -18.41
CA LYS A 31 1.58 26.76 -19.79
C LYS A 31 2.28 25.67 -20.57
N LEU A 32 1.52 24.73 -21.12
CA LEU A 32 2.02 23.74 -22.07
C LEU A 32 2.69 24.51 -23.20
N ARG A 33 4.02 24.44 -23.27
CA ARG A 33 4.81 25.26 -24.21
C ARG A 33 4.78 24.66 -25.61
N ARG A 34 4.68 23.33 -25.69
CA ARG A 34 4.73 22.52 -26.91
C ARG A 34 3.85 21.28 -26.73
N VAL A 35 3.10 20.91 -27.77
CA VAL A 35 2.22 19.73 -27.75
C VAL A 35 3.04 18.44 -27.86
N GLU A 36 4.21 18.56 -28.48
CA GLU A 36 5.18 17.50 -28.71
C GLU A 36 5.70 16.90 -27.40
N ASP A 37 5.85 17.72 -26.35
CA ASP A 37 6.33 17.25 -25.04
C ASP A 37 5.35 16.24 -24.39
N VAL A 38 4.05 16.37 -24.66
CA VAL A 38 3.03 15.45 -24.15
C VAL A 38 2.89 14.23 -25.07
N ALA A 39 3.10 14.40 -26.37
CA ALA A 39 3.16 13.29 -27.32
C ALA A 39 4.33 12.33 -27.03
N GLU A 40 5.51 12.87 -26.71
CA GLU A 40 6.68 12.05 -26.34
C GLU A 40 6.42 11.24 -25.07
N ARG A 41 5.82 11.88 -24.05
CA ARG A 41 5.39 11.18 -22.81
C ARG A 41 4.34 10.11 -23.08
N PHE A 42 3.44 10.34 -24.03
CA PHE A 42 2.50 9.31 -24.46
C PHE A 42 3.23 8.11 -25.07
N HIS A 43 4.22 8.34 -25.94
CA HIS A 43 5.02 7.26 -26.53
C HIS A 43 5.80 6.45 -25.50
N GLU A 44 6.37 7.11 -24.48
CA GLU A 44 7.03 6.44 -23.36
C GLU A 44 6.04 5.64 -22.50
N ALA A 45 4.90 6.24 -22.15
CA ALA A 45 3.87 5.58 -21.36
C ALA A 45 3.29 4.35 -22.09
N HIS A 46 3.06 4.47 -23.40
CA HIS A 46 2.59 3.37 -24.22
C HIS A 46 3.62 2.24 -24.31
N TYR A 47 4.92 2.57 -24.42
CA TYR A 47 5.97 1.57 -24.38
C TYR A 47 6.03 0.85 -23.02
N ASN A 48 5.91 1.58 -21.92
CA ASN A 48 5.93 0.99 -20.59
C ASN A 48 4.71 0.09 -20.32
N GLU A 49 3.53 0.47 -20.80
CA GLU A 49 2.30 -0.29 -20.59
C GLU A 49 2.21 -1.53 -21.51
N TYR A 50 2.58 -1.37 -22.80
CA TYR A 50 2.31 -2.38 -23.84
C TYR A 50 3.57 -3.00 -24.46
N GLY A 51 4.76 -2.54 -24.09
CA GLY A 51 6.05 -3.04 -24.62
C GLY A 51 6.42 -2.53 -26.01
N PHE A 52 5.63 -1.62 -26.60
CA PHE A 52 5.92 -1.01 -27.90
C PHE A 52 5.36 0.41 -27.97
N ASN A 53 5.80 1.20 -28.96
CA ASN A 53 5.17 2.46 -29.35
C ASN A 53 5.25 2.65 -30.88
N LEU A 54 4.52 3.63 -31.39
CA LEU A 54 4.50 4.05 -32.79
C LEU A 54 4.99 5.51 -32.89
N PRO A 55 6.30 5.76 -33.03
CA PRO A 55 6.86 7.12 -33.02
C PRO A 55 6.39 8.03 -34.16
N LYS A 56 5.88 7.44 -35.25
CA LYS A 56 5.28 8.14 -36.39
C LYS A 56 3.76 7.95 -36.44
N GLY A 57 3.17 7.30 -35.44
CA GLY A 57 1.73 7.04 -35.37
C GLY A 57 0.96 8.30 -34.99
N ASN A 58 -0.21 8.49 -35.60
CA ASN A 58 -1.12 9.57 -35.23
C ASN A 58 -1.66 9.35 -33.82
N ILE A 59 -1.64 10.41 -33.01
CA ILE A 59 -2.17 10.38 -31.64
C ILE A 59 -3.51 11.12 -31.61
N GLU A 60 -4.51 10.50 -31.01
CA GLU A 60 -5.80 11.11 -30.69
C GLU A 60 -5.84 11.52 -29.22
N ILE A 61 -6.24 12.76 -28.94
CA ILE A 61 -6.65 13.19 -27.60
C ILE A 61 -8.15 12.97 -27.50
N VAL A 62 -8.57 12.04 -26.63
CA VAL A 62 -9.99 11.71 -26.47
C VAL A 62 -10.65 12.49 -25.34
N ASN A 63 -9.90 12.87 -24.30
CA ASN A 63 -10.40 13.70 -23.20
C ASN A 63 -9.36 14.71 -22.69
N PHE A 64 -9.87 15.81 -22.14
CA PHE A 64 -9.13 16.75 -21.30
C PHE A 64 -9.57 16.56 -19.84
N HIS A 65 -8.63 16.37 -18.93
CA HIS A 65 -8.91 16.12 -17.53
C HIS A 65 -8.14 17.10 -16.63
N VAL A 66 -8.83 17.72 -15.66
CA VAL A 66 -8.25 18.68 -14.72
C VAL A 66 -8.52 18.22 -13.30
N VAL A 67 -7.46 18.14 -12.48
CA VAL A 67 -7.53 17.80 -11.05
C VAL A 67 -7.14 19.04 -10.26
N GLY A 68 -7.99 19.44 -9.30
CA GLY A 68 -7.67 20.45 -8.31
C GLY A 68 -7.34 19.79 -6.97
N VAL A 69 -6.13 20.02 -6.46
CA VAL A 69 -5.65 19.47 -5.20
C VAL A 69 -5.53 20.58 -4.16
N HIS A 70 -6.30 20.49 -3.09
CA HIS A 70 -6.11 21.30 -1.89
C HIS A 70 -5.36 20.48 -0.85
N ARG A 71 -4.11 20.88 -0.56
CA ARG A 71 -3.29 20.20 0.45
C ARG A 71 -3.77 20.61 1.83
N VAL A 72 -4.30 19.64 2.58
CA VAL A 72 -4.60 19.79 4.00
C VAL A 72 -3.43 19.27 4.82
N THR A 73 -3.30 19.74 6.06
CA THR A 73 -2.33 19.18 7.00
C THR A 73 -2.67 17.72 7.25
N PRO A 74 -1.79 16.76 6.91
CA PRO A 74 -2.02 15.36 7.22
C PRO A 74 -2.04 15.16 8.75
N PRO A 75 -2.76 14.15 9.27
CA PRO A 75 -2.66 13.81 10.67
C PRO A 75 -1.22 13.40 11.01
N ASN A 76 -0.74 13.81 12.19
CA ASN A 76 0.53 13.32 12.70
C ASN A 76 0.35 11.86 13.16
N ILE A 77 1.08 10.93 12.56
CA ILE A 77 1.11 9.54 13.02
C ILE A 77 2.23 9.43 14.05
N GLU A 78 1.86 9.44 15.32
CA GLU A 78 2.82 9.37 16.42
C GLU A 78 3.19 7.94 16.76
N LYS A 79 4.46 7.75 17.14
CA LYS A 79 4.93 6.50 17.71
C LYS A 79 4.22 6.25 19.04
N ARG A 80 3.75 5.02 19.23
CA ARG A 80 3.08 4.51 20.44
C ARG A 80 3.91 3.39 21.03
N ALA A 81 5.19 3.69 21.28
CA ALA A 81 6.11 2.70 21.82
C ALA A 81 5.58 2.17 23.16
N VAL A 82 5.28 0.89 23.20
CA VAL A 82 4.92 0.19 24.44
C VAL A 82 6.18 -0.44 25.01
N HIS A 83 6.45 -0.19 26.28
CA HIS A 83 7.58 -0.78 26.98
C HIS A 83 7.09 -1.91 27.90
N GLY A 84 7.96 -2.88 28.16
CA GLY A 84 7.66 -4.03 29.00
C GLY A 84 8.10 -5.32 28.33
N SER A 85 7.40 -6.41 28.64
CA SER A 85 7.70 -7.74 28.14
C SER A 85 6.47 -8.40 27.53
N LEU A 86 6.68 -9.40 26.67
CA LEU A 86 5.56 -10.19 26.13
C LEU A 86 4.74 -10.90 27.22
N LYS A 87 5.29 -11.08 28.43
CA LYS A 87 4.54 -11.65 29.56
C LYS A 87 3.40 -10.73 29.99
N ASP A 88 3.59 -9.42 29.92
CA ASP A 88 2.60 -8.42 30.32
C ASP A 88 1.40 -8.37 29.35
N ALA A 89 1.60 -8.89 28.13
CA ALA A 89 0.57 -9.03 27.12
C ALA A 89 -0.11 -10.40 27.13
N HIS A 90 0.43 -11.41 27.81
CA HIS A 90 -0.09 -12.77 27.74
C HIS A 90 -1.42 -12.91 28.49
N LEU A 91 -2.49 -13.27 27.78
CA LEU A 91 -3.83 -13.45 28.32
C LEU A 91 -4.13 -14.91 28.72
N GLY A 92 -3.30 -15.85 28.29
CA GLY A 92 -3.53 -17.29 28.48
C GLY A 92 -3.45 -18.05 27.16
N GLU A 93 -3.91 -19.30 27.17
CA GLU A 93 -3.92 -20.18 26.01
C GLU A 93 -5.35 -20.63 25.68
N ARG A 94 -5.61 -20.94 24.40
CA ARG A 94 -6.91 -21.45 23.94
C ARG A 94 -6.70 -22.54 22.91
N GLU A 95 -7.48 -23.61 23.01
CA GLU A 95 -7.56 -24.64 21.96
C GLU A 95 -8.32 -24.10 20.76
N VAL A 96 -7.72 -24.24 19.58
CA VAL A 96 -8.23 -23.72 18.31
C VAL A 96 -7.95 -24.70 17.19
N TYR A 97 -8.91 -24.84 16.29
CA TYR A 97 -8.76 -25.69 15.11
C TYR A 97 -8.25 -24.87 13.93
N MET A 98 -7.08 -25.20 13.40
CA MET A 98 -6.46 -24.55 12.26
C MET A 98 -5.73 -25.58 11.39
N GLU A 99 -5.65 -25.37 10.08
CA GLU A 99 -4.86 -26.23 9.17
C GLU A 99 -5.19 -27.75 9.26
N SER A 100 -6.44 -28.07 9.64
CA SER A 100 -6.95 -29.43 9.86
C SER A 100 -6.50 -30.11 11.16
N GLU A 101 -5.86 -29.39 12.09
CA GLU A 101 -5.37 -29.87 13.39
C GLU A 101 -5.85 -28.95 14.54
N GLU A 102 -5.86 -29.48 15.77
CA GLU A 102 -6.11 -28.68 16.98
C GLU A 102 -4.78 -28.20 17.57
N PHE A 103 -4.70 -26.91 17.87
CA PHE A 103 -3.56 -26.27 18.50
C PHE A 103 -3.98 -25.63 19.81
N LEU A 104 -3.20 -25.84 20.87
CA LEU A 104 -3.22 -25.00 22.05
C LEU A 104 -2.32 -23.79 21.76
N VAL A 105 -2.91 -22.60 21.60
CA VAL A 105 -2.17 -21.41 21.18
C VAL A 105 -2.19 -20.31 22.25
N PRO A 106 -1.08 -19.60 22.48
CA PRO A 106 -1.05 -18.45 23.37
C PRO A 106 -1.79 -17.25 22.75
N ILE A 107 -2.47 -16.51 23.61
CA ILE A 107 -3.22 -15.30 23.29
C ILE A 107 -2.51 -14.10 23.90
N TYR A 108 -2.32 -13.04 23.12
CA TYR A 108 -1.69 -11.81 23.55
C TYR A 108 -2.61 -10.60 23.35
N LYS A 109 -2.65 -9.70 24.33
CA LYS A 109 -3.31 -8.39 24.26
C LYS A 109 -2.41 -7.41 23.54
N LYS A 110 -2.78 -7.01 22.32
CA LYS A 110 -2.02 -6.09 21.46
C LYS A 110 -1.61 -4.81 22.20
N GLU A 111 -2.54 -4.21 22.94
CA GLU A 111 -2.33 -2.94 23.63
C GLU A 111 -1.24 -3.01 24.70
N ASN A 112 -0.94 -4.21 25.20
CA ASN A 112 0.10 -4.44 26.21
C ASN A 112 1.39 -5.03 25.61
N MET A 113 1.42 -5.36 24.31
CA MET A 113 2.60 -5.93 23.69
C MET A 113 3.69 -4.88 23.57
N PRO A 114 4.95 -5.17 23.99
CA PRO A 114 6.03 -4.22 23.78
C PRO A 114 6.26 -3.99 22.29
N SER A 115 6.71 -2.79 21.93
CA SER A 115 7.17 -2.53 20.56
C SER A 115 8.42 -3.35 20.25
N ASP A 116 8.60 -3.66 18.98
CA ASP A 116 9.59 -4.58 18.42
C ASP A 116 9.44 -6.04 18.89
N ALA A 117 8.35 -6.38 19.56
CA ALA A 117 8.05 -7.77 19.92
C ALA A 117 7.86 -8.62 18.65
N ILE A 118 8.50 -9.79 18.65
CA ILE A 118 8.38 -10.78 17.58
C ILE A 118 7.70 -12.02 18.17
N LEU A 119 6.57 -12.40 17.59
CA LEU A 119 5.85 -13.62 17.91
C LEU A 119 5.94 -14.59 16.74
N LYS A 120 6.30 -15.84 17.01
CA LYS A 120 6.21 -16.92 16.03
C LYS A 120 4.83 -17.57 16.16
N GLY A 121 4.17 -17.85 15.05
CA GLY A 121 2.94 -18.64 15.07
C GLY A 121 3.22 -20.11 15.46
N PRO A 122 2.19 -20.86 15.90
CA PRO A 122 0.80 -20.42 16.01
C PRO A 122 0.53 -19.60 17.28
N CYS A 123 -0.09 -18.42 17.14
CA CYS A 123 -0.54 -17.60 18.27
C CYS A 123 -1.70 -16.67 17.86
N ILE A 124 -2.39 -16.10 18.84
CA ILE A 124 -3.47 -15.14 18.62
C ILE A 124 -3.11 -13.81 19.27
N ILE A 125 -3.33 -12.71 18.55
CA ILE A 125 -3.19 -11.35 19.06
C ILE A 125 -4.57 -10.69 19.06
N GLU A 126 -5.12 -10.44 20.24
CA GLU A 126 -6.41 -9.78 20.43
C GLU A 126 -6.21 -8.28 20.72
N SER A 127 -7.07 -7.45 20.15
CA SER A 127 -7.19 -6.02 20.38
C SER A 127 -8.67 -5.69 20.64
N ASP A 128 -8.95 -4.50 21.17
CA ASP A 128 -10.34 -4.08 21.47
C ASP A 128 -11.29 -4.13 20.26
N THR A 129 -10.73 -4.05 19.04
CA THR A 129 -11.53 -3.97 17.80
C THR A 129 -11.22 -5.08 16.79
N SER A 130 -10.25 -5.96 17.05
CA SER A 130 -9.80 -6.94 16.06
C SER A 130 -9.03 -8.10 16.69
N THR A 131 -8.99 -9.23 15.99
CA THR A 131 -8.19 -10.39 16.35
C THR A 131 -7.32 -10.79 15.17
N VAL A 132 -6.01 -10.94 15.39
CA VAL A 132 -5.05 -11.41 14.40
C VAL A 132 -4.65 -12.83 14.76
N ILE A 133 -4.88 -13.76 13.84
CA ILE A 133 -4.44 -15.15 13.96
C ILE A 133 -3.11 -15.28 13.22
N VAL A 134 -2.04 -15.60 13.94
CA VAL A 134 -0.72 -15.86 13.37
C VAL A 134 -0.61 -17.37 13.20
N THR A 135 -0.74 -17.87 11.97
CA THR A 135 -0.71 -19.31 11.66
C THR A 135 0.71 -19.86 11.62
N GLN A 136 0.85 -21.17 11.41
CA GLN A 136 2.15 -21.79 11.23
C GLN A 136 2.90 -21.19 10.03
N GLY A 137 4.23 -21.13 10.12
CA GLY A 137 5.06 -20.54 9.07
C GLY A 137 4.95 -19.01 8.96
N PHE A 138 4.27 -18.34 9.88
CA PHE A 138 4.26 -16.89 9.99
C PHE A 138 4.88 -16.41 11.30
N LYS A 139 5.40 -15.18 11.26
CA LYS A 139 5.75 -14.40 12.44
C LYS A 139 5.03 -13.05 12.40
N ALA A 140 4.68 -12.55 13.57
CA ALA A 140 4.13 -11.22 13.77
C ALA A 140 5.17 -10.31 14.42
N ILE A 141 5.27 -9.07 13.95
CA ILE A 141 6.10 -8.01 14.55
C ILE A 141 5.18 -6.88 14.98
N HIS A 142 5.29 -6.45 16.24
CA HIS A 142 4.61 -5.26 16.72
C HIS A 142 5.53 -4.05 16.58
N ASP A 143 5.22 -3.14 15.67
CA ASP A 143 6.09 -1.98 15.45
C ASP A 143 5.80 -0.84 16.45
N GLU A 144 6.65 0.19 16.43
CA GLU A 144 6.52 1.38 17.26
C GLU A 144 5.31 2.27 16.92
N TYR A 145 4.58 2.00 15.84
CA TYR A 145 3.35 2.71 15.47
C TYR A 145 2.09 1.95 15.88
N GLY A 146 2.25 0.77 16.50
CA GLY A 146 1.14 -0.09 16.92
C GLY A 146 0.58 -0.95 15.79
N ASN A 147 1.33 -1.15 14.70
CA ASN A 147 0.97 -2.10 13.64
C ASN A 147 1.37 -3.52 14.02
N ILE A 148 0.64 -4.51 13.51
CA ILE A 148 1.05 -5.91 13.52
C ILE A 148 1.45 -6.29 12.09
N ILE A 149 2.73 -6.52 11.88
CA ILE A 149 3.29 -6.89 10.58
C ILE A 149 3.44 -8.40 10.53
N LEU A 150 2.67 -9.05 9.66
CA LEU A 150 2.78 -10.48 9.40
C LEU A 150 3.82 -10.74 8.30
N ILE A 151 4.78 -11.60 8.60
CA ILE A 151 5.82 -12.02 7.67
C ILE A 151 5.75 -13.54 7.57
N LYS A 152 5.61 -14.06 6.35
CA LYS A 152 5.80 -15.49 6.09
C LYS A 152 7.26 -15.82 6.38
N ALA A 153 7.51 -16.65 7.39
CA ALA A 153 8.82 -17.24 7.58
C ALA A 153 9.15 -18.03 6.31
N GLY A 154 10.33 -17.78 5.73
CA GLY A 154 10.81 -18.61 4.64
C GLY A 154 10.74 -20.08 5.06
N VAL A 155 10.41 -20.96 4.12
CA VAL A 155 10.57 -22.39 4.34
C VAL A 155 12.06 -22.59 4.58
N ASP A 156 12.46 -22.96 5.80
CA ASP A 156 13.78 -23.55 5.99
C ASP A 156 13.82 -24.73 5.03
N SER A 157 14.62 -24.59 3.96
CA SER A 157 14.80 -25.65 2.99
C SER A 157 15.42 -26.80 3.75
N PRO A 158 14.78 -28.00 3.82
CA PRO A 158 15.42 -29.13 4.44
C PRO A 158 16.69 -29.45 3.64
N GLU A 159 17.84 -29.43 4.32
CA GLU A 159 19.06 -30.09 3.85
C GLU A 159 18.80 -31.58 3.58
#